data_AF-G5AF31-F1
#
_entry.id   AF-G5AF31-F1
#
_cell.length_a   1.000
_cell.length_b   1.000
_cell.length_c   1.000
_cell.angle_alpha   90.00
_cell.angle_beta   90.00
_cell.angle_gamma   90.00
#
_symmetry.space_group_name_H-M   'P 1'
#
loop_
_entity.id
_entity.type
_entity.pdbx_description
1 polymer ?
#
loop_
_entity_poly.entity_id
_entity_poly.type
_entity_poly.pdbx_seq_one_letter_code
_entity_poly.pdbx_strand_id
1 'polypeptide(L)'
;GAVPMKRSEWFAVIQNQLLQLKPEDFAGVEATPPPSRLNRRRTPVRLAHALQHSEDWVTVSDVRKRRQRSCKVCALLRTEKKKSFATTYFCERCSVDDAKCWLCNKIRREYNGVAKPCFEI
;
A
#
# COMPACT_ATOMS: atom_id res chain seq x y z
N GLY A 1 24.62 35.65 -16.67
CA GLY A 1 23.68 35.17 -15.65
C GLY A 1 22.58 34.39 -16.33
N ALA A 2 22.21 33.21 -15.83
CA ALA A 2 21.14 32.41 -16.41
C ALA A 2 19.79 33.08 -16.15
N VAL A 3 19.00 33.30 -17.20
CA VAL A 3 17.65 33.83 -17.08
C VAL A 3 16.77 32.77 -16.40
N PRO A 4 16.05 33.10 -15.31
CA PRO A 4 15.14 32.16 -14.68
C PRO A 4 13.99 31.82 -15.64
N MET A 5 13.89 30.55 -16.03
CA MET A 5 12.84 30.04 -16.91
C MET A 5 11.65 29.54 -16.10
N LYS A 6 10.46 29.50 -16.72
CA LYS A 6 9.27 28.88 -16.10
C LYS A 6 9.48 27.37 -15.99
N ARG A 7 8.89 26.75 -14.96
CA ARG A 7 9.00 25.30 -14.70
C ARG A 7 8.62 24.43 -15.92
N SER A 8 7.60 24.81 -16.69
CA SER A 8 7.17 24.11 -17.89
C SER A 8 8.20 24.17 -19.02
N GLU A 9 8.83 25.33 -19.22
CA GLU A 9 9.88 25.54 -20.22
C GLU A 9 11.12 24.72 -19.85
N TRP A 10 11.47 24.71 -18.56
CA TRP A 10 12.56 23.88 -18.06
C TRP A 10 12.33 22.39 -18.30
N PHE A 11 11.11 21.88 -18.05
CA PHE A 11 10.78 20.49 -18.37
C PHE A 11 10.89 20.17 -19.85
N ALA A 12 10.47 21.09 -20.73
CA ALA A 12 10.61 20.90 -22.18
C ALA A 12 12.09 20.86 -22.59
N VAL A 13 12.95 21.68 -22.00
CA VAL A 13 14.41 21.65 -22.23
C VAL A 13 14.99 20.30 -21.79
N ILE A 14 14.68 19.86 -20.57
CA ILE A 14 15.17 18.56 -20.05
C ILE A 14 14.68 17.41 -20.92
N GLN A 15 13.41 17.40 -21.32
CA GLN A 15 12.87 16.36 -22.20
C GLN A 15 13.63 16.30 -23.54
N ASN A 16 13.89 17.45 -24.16
CA ASN A 16 14.67 17.49 -25.40
C ASN A 16 16.11 17.02 -25.19
N GLN A 17 16.76 17.39 -24.09
CA GLN A 17 18.11 16.91 -23.77
C GLN A 17 18.15 15.39 -23.60
N LEU A 18 17.18 14.81 -22.88
CA LEU A 18 17.08 13.35 -22.69
C LEU A 18 16.86 12.61 -24.02
N LEU A 19 16.11 13.19 -24.95
CA LEU A 19 15.87 12.61 -26.28
C LEU A 19 17.12 12.63 -27.18
N GLN A 20 18.12 13.46 -26.88
CA GLN A 20 19.35 13.57 -27.65
C GLN A 20 20.49 12.70 -27.10
N LEU A 21 20.26 11.98 -26.00
CA LEU A 21 21.26 11.07 -25.42
C LEU A 21 21.53 9.91 -26.38
N LYS A 22 22.81 9.59 -26.54
CA LYS A 22 23.32 8.51 -27.39
C LYS A 22 23.93 7.39 -26.54
N PRO A 23 24.10 6.19 -27.09
CA PRO A 23 24.73 5.07 -26.36
C PRO A 23 26.10 5.42 -25.77
N GLU A 24 26.86 6.29 -26.44
CA GLU A 24 28.18 6.74 -25.98
C GLU A 24 28.10 7.54 -24.68
N ASP A 25 27.00 8.27 -24.44
CA ASP A 25 26.76 9.02 -23.20
C ASP A 25 26.55 8.09 -22.00
N PHE A 26 26.32 6.79 -22.24
CA PHE A 26 26.17 5.75 -21.22
C PHE A 26 27.41 4.84 -21.10
N ALA A 27 28.48 5.11 -21.85
CA ALA A 27 29.70 4.32 -21.79
C ALA A 27 30.34 4.38 -20.38
N GLY A 28 30.63 3.22 -19.80
CA GLY A 28 31.21 3.11 -18.45
C GLY A 28 30.21 3.12 -17.30
N VAL A 29 28.91 3.25 -17.58
CA VAL A 29 27.85 3.06 -16.58
C VAL A 29 27.49 1.58 -16.54
N GLU A 30 27.96 0.85 -15.52
CA GLU A 30 27.40 -0.46 -15.22
C GLU A 30 25.95 -0.27 -14.73
N ALA A 31 24.99 -0.83 -15.46
CA ALA A 31 23.61 -0.85 -15.01
C ALA A 31 23.56 -1.61 -13.68
N THR A 32 23.23 -0.91 -12.59
CA THR A 32 22.87 -1.57 -11.34
C THR A 32 21.79 -2.59 -11.69
N PRO A 33 22.04 -3.90 -11.48
CA PRO A 33 21.03 -4.89 -11.78
C PRO A 33 19.77 -4.44 -11.04
N PRO A 34 18.58 -4.46 -11.69
CA PRO A 34 17.35 -4.12 -11.01
C PRO A 34 17.37 -4.94 -9.72
N PRO A 35 17.12 -4.31 -8.55
CA PRO A 35 17.08 -5.07 -7.29
C PRO A 35 16.24 -6.27 -7.61
N SER A 36 16.84 -7.46 -7.42
CA SER A 36 16.18 -8.68 -7.86
C SER A 36 14.77 -8.56 -7.34
N ARG A 37 13.78 -8.84 -8.18
CA ARG A 37 12.44 -9.04 -7.67
C ARG A 37 12.57 -10.28 -6.78
N LEU A 38 13.12 -10.12 -5.58
CA LEU A 38 12.56 -10.63 -4.36
C LEU A 38 11.11 -10.12 -4.41
N ASN A 39 10.30 -10.77 -5.25
CA ASN A 39 9.17 -11.50 -4.76
C ASN A 39 9.65 -12.03 -3.43
N ARG A 40 9.46 -11.23 -2.38
CA ARG A 40 9.46 -11.71 -1.01
C ARG A 40 8.33 -12.72 -1.09
N ARG A 41 8.67 -13.94 -1.50
CA ARG A 41 7.89 -15.14 -1.29
C ARG A 41 7.86 -15.19 0.22
N ARG A 42 6.97 -14.39 0.78
CA ARG A 42 6.45 -14.65 2.10
C ARG A 42 5.96 -16.07 1.93
N THR A 43 6.64 -16.98 2.62
CA THR A 43 6.11 -18.33 2.85
C THR A 43 4.61 -18.12 3.10
N PRO A 44 3.71 -18.77 2.36
CA PRO A 44 2.29 -18.63 2.63
C PRO A 44 2.09 -19.15 4.05
N VAL A 45 2.12 -18.22 5.00
CA VAL A 45 1.90 -18.47 6.40
C VAL A 45 0.41 -18.77 6.45
N ARG A 46 0.04 -20.05 6.28
CA ARG A 46 -1.29 -20.54 6.66
C ARG A 46 -1.37 -20.58 8.20
N LEU A 47 -1.01 -19.49 8.87
CA LEU A 47 -1.37 -19.28 10.26
C LEU A 47 -2.68 -18.50 10.23
N ALA A 48 -3.66 -19.01 10.97
CA ALA A 48 -4.89 -18.28 11.23
C ALA A 48 -4.56 -16.88 11.75
N HIS A 49 -5.14 -15.83 11.14
CA HIS A 49 -4.96 -14.48 11.64
C HIS A 49 -5.59 -14.37 13.03
N ALA A 50 -4.82 -13.95 14.04
CA ALA A 50 -5.38 -13.58 15.33
C ALA A 50 -5.70 -12.08 15.30
N LEU A 51 -6.97 -11.74 15.55
CA LEU A 51 -7.40 -10.36 15.64
C LEU A 51 -7.13 -9.79 17.03
N GLN A 52 -6.45 -8.65 17.05
CA GLN A 52 -6.31 -7.79 18.21
C GLN A 52 -7.10 -6.52 17.99
N HIS A 53 -7.68 -6.00 19.06
CA HIS A 53 -8.42 -4.75 19.02
C HIS A 53 -7.46 -3.59 19.25
N SER A 54 -7.54 -2.54 18.43
CA SER A 54 -6.70 -1.36 18.59
C SER A 54 -7.15 -0.49 19.76
N GLU A 55 -6.18 -0.05 20.55
CA GLU A 55 -6.34 0.95 21.61
C GLU A 55 -6.07 2.38 21.13
N ASP A 56 -6.03 2.59 19.83
CA ASP A 56 -5.94 3.92 19.20
C ASP A 56 -7.31 4.63 19.30
N TRP A 57 -7.37 5.70 20.10
CA TRP A 57 -8.58 6.48 20.36
C TRP A 57 -8.51 7.87 19.73
N VAL A 58 -9.66 8.38 19.29
CA VAL A 58 -9.83 9.75 18.79
C VAL A 58 -11.09 10.36 19.39
N THR A 59 -11.02 11.63 19.77
CA THR A 59 -12.19 12.40 20.22
C THR A 59 -12.85 13.05 19.00
N VAL A 60 -14.15 12.81 18.81
CA VAL A 60 -14.94 13.42 17.74
C VAL A 60 -16.23 13.96 18.37
N SER A 61 -16.43 15.28 18.29
CA SER A 61 -17.58 15.95 18.91
C SER A 61 -17.73 15.61 20.40
N ASP A 62 -16.63 15.75 21.15
CA ASP A 62 -16.51 15.42 22.58
C ASP A 62 -16.77 13.96 22.98
N VAL A 63 -17.00 13.08 22.00
CA VAL A 63 -17.15 11.64 22.24
C VAL A 63 -15.86 10.91 21.87
N ARG A 64 -15.30 10.19 22.84
CA ARG A 64 -14.12 9.33 22.62
C ARG A 64 -14.51 8.06 21.89
N LYS A 65 -13.99 7.86 20.69
CA LYS A 65 -14.25 6.68 19.84
C LYS A 65 -12.94 6.04 19.40
N ARG A 66 -12.95 4.74 19.16
CA ARG A 66 -11.77 4.05 18.60
C ARG A 66 -11.57 4.47 17.15
N ARG A 67 -10.32 4.71 16.79
CA ARG A 67 -9.97 5.11 15.43
C ARG A 67 -10.21 3.94 14.47
N GLN A 68 -11.06 4.17 13.49
CA GLN A 68 -11.37 3.21 12.44
C GLN A 68 -10.31 3.29 11.32
N ARG A 69 -9.90 2.13 10.78
CA ARG A 69 -9.01 2.04 9.61
C ARG A 69 -9.61 1.15 8.54
N SER A 70 -9.19 1.34 7.29
CA SER A 70 -9.64 0.51 6.17
C SER A 70 -9.17 -0.93 6.32
N CYS A 71 -10.10 -1.89 6.26
CA CYS A 71 -9.76 -3.31 6.18
C CYS A 71 -9.03 -3.61 4.86
N LYS A 72 -7.87 -4.26 4.95
CA LYS A 72 -6.99 -4.56 3.81
C LYS A 72 -7.68 -5.42 2.76
N VAL A 73 -8.31 -6.53 3.15
CA VAL A 73 -9.04 -7.42 2.23
C VAL A 73 -10.24 -6.69 1.62
N CYS A 74 -10.95 -5.88 2.40
CA CYS A 74 -12.07 -5.08 1.87
C CYS A 74 -11.60 -4.04 0.85
N ALA A 75 -10.46 -3.40 1.09
CA ALA A 75 -9.88 -2.42 0.18
C ALA A 75 -9.34 -3.06 -1.11
N LEU A 76 -8.69 -4.23 -1.00
CA LEU A 76 -8.12 -4.96 -2.14
C LEU A 76 -9.20 -5.55 -3.05
N LEU A 77 -10.21 -6.20 -2.48
CA LEU A 77 -11.24 -6.91 -3.23
C LEU A 77 -12.50 -6.06 -3.52
N ARG A 78 -12.40 -4.72 -3.46
CA ARG A 78 -13.54 -3.86 -3.81
C ARG A 78 -13.75 -3.90 -5.32
N THR A 79 -14.97 -4.18 -5.75
CA THR A 79 -15.35 -4.22 -7.17
C THR A 79 -15.83 -2.87 -7.69
N GLU A 80 -16.47 -2.07 -6.84
CA GLU A 80 -16.93 -0.73 -7.16
C GLU A 80 -16.00 0.36 -6.60
N LYS A 81 -16.21 1.63 -6.99
CA LYS A 81 -15.64 2.82 -6.34
C LYS A 81 -16.13 3.03 -4.89
N LYS A 82 -16.75 2.03 -4.28
CA LYS A 82 -17.20 2.03 -2.89
C LYS A 82 -16.00 2.09 -1.96
N LYS A 83 -16.15 2.84 -0.86
CA LYS A 83 -15.15 2.89 0.20
C LYS A 83 -14.98 1.50 0.82
N SER A 84 -13.74 1.15 1.17
CA SER A 84 -13.48 -0.08 1.93
C SER A 84 -14.17 0.00 3.29
N PHE A 85 -14.64 -1.15 3.79
CA PHE A 85 -15.14 -1.21 5.15
C PHE A 85 -14.05 -0.87 6.17
N ALA A 86 -14.46 -0.18 7.22
CA ALA A 86 -13.58 0.20 8.31
C ALA A 86 -13.60 -0.84 9.44
N THR A 87 -12.51 -0.91 10.20
CA THR A 87 -12.32 -1.80 11.33
C THR A 87 -11.37 -1.19 12.36
N THR A 88 -11.52 -1.63 13.61
CA THR A 88 -10.59 -1.37 14.72
C THR A 88 -9.71 -2.57 15.02
N TYR A 89 -9.86 -3.67 14.28
CA TYR A 89 -9.08 -4.90 14.48
C TYR A 89 -7.92 -5.00 13.52
N PHE A 90 -6.80 -5.52 14.00
CA PHE A 90 -5.61 -5.79 13.20
C PHE A 90 -5.02 -7.14 13.60
N CYS A 91 -4.18 -7.71 12.74
CA CYS A 91 -3.40 -8.89 13.07
C CYS A 91 -1.95 -8.50 13.33
N GLU A 92 -1.49 -8.59 14.57
CA GLU A 92 -0.12 -8.27 14.98
C GLU A 92 0.91 -9.08 14.18
N ARG A 93 0.68 -10.39 14.05
CA ARG A 93 1.55 -11.31 13.29
C ARG A 93 1.72 -10.93 11.82
N CYS A 94 0.75 -10.23 11.22
CA CYS A 94 0.80 -9.81 9.82
C CYS A 94 1.16 -8.33 9.65
N SER A 95 1.27 -7.61 10.75
CA SER A 95 1.75 -6.23 10.79
C SER A 95 3.27 -6.23 10.58
N VAL A 96 3.78 -5.20 9.92
CA VAL A 96 5.23 -5.06 9.67
C VAL A 96 5.63 -3.70 10.17
N ASP A 97 6.53 -3.65 11.16
CA ASP A 97 6.91 -2.42 11.86
C ASP A 97 5.65 -1.68 12.33
N ASP A 98 5.54 -0.38 12.05
CA ASP A 98 4.36 0.44 12.39
C ASP A 98 3.16 0.21 11.44
N ALA A 99 3.34 -0.55 10.35
CA ALA A 99 2.29 -0.81 9.37
C ALA A 99 1.38 -1.97 9.83
N LYS A 100 0.36 -1.61 10.62
CA LYS A 100 -0.67 -2.55 11.10
C LYS A 100 -1.48 -3.18 9.97
N CYS A 101 -1.67 -4.50 10.03
CA CYS A 101 -2.51 -5.26 9.10
C CYS A 101 -3.97 -5.26 9.57
N TRP A 102 -4.75 -4.27 9.13
CA TRP A 102 -6.17 -4.10 9.51
C TRP A 102 -7.07 -5.10 8.80
N LEU A 103 -7.83 -5.90 9.56
CA LEU A 103 -8.70 -6.97 9.07
C LEU A 103 -10.02 -6.94 9.86
N CYS A 104 -11.15 -6.95 9.17
CA CYS A 104 -12.45 -6.96 9.86
C CYS A 104 -12.89 -8.37 10.25
N ASN A 105 -13.59 -8.47 11.39
CA ASN A 105 -14.13 -9.72 11.94
C ASN A 105 -15.51 -10.12 11.39
N LYS A 106 -16.10 -9.33 10.49
CA LYS A 106 -17.42 -9.61 9.91
C LYS A 106 -17.28 -10.41 8.62
N ILE A 107 -18.22 -11.33 8.38
CA ILE A 107 -18.40 -12.02 7.10
C ILE A 107 -18.72 -10.97 6.04
N ARG A 108 -17.83 -10.83 5.04
CA ARG A 108 -17.95 -9.79 4.00
C ARG A 108 -17.57 -10.28 2.61
N ARG A 109 -17.05 -11.51 2.51
CA ARG A 109 -16.41 -12.02 1.32
C ARG A 109 -16.74 -13.49 1.17
N GLU A 110 -16.78 -13.92 -0.07
CA GLU A 110 -16.82 -15.33 -0.42
C GLU A 110 -15.42 -15.74 -0.88
N TYR A 111 -14.91 -16.84 -0.33
CA TYR A 111 -13.62 -17.40 -0.69
C TYR A 111 -13.78 -18.90 -0.86
N ASN A 112 -13.50 -19.40 -2.06
CA ASN A 112 -13.74 -20.80 -2.46
C ASN A 112 -15.18 -21.28 -2.21
N GLY A 113 -16.19 -20.46 -2.55
CA GLY A 113 -17.61 -20.82 -2.37
C GLY A 113 -18.13 -20.68 -0.93
N VAL A 114 -17.28 -20.26 0.01
CA VAL A 114 -17.64 -20.16 1.44
C VAL A 114 -17.59 -18.70 1.89
N ALA A 115 -18.65 -18.26 2.54
CA ALA A 115 -18.70 -16.94 3.16
C ALA A 115 -17.75 -16.89 4.36
N LYS A 116 -16.76 -16.00 4.30
CA LYS A 116 -15.71 -15.86 5.32
C LYS A 116 -15.56 -14.42 5.81
N PRO A 117 -15.15 -14.24 7.08
CA PRO A 117 -14.66 -12.96 7.54
C PRO A 117 -13.29 -12.65 6.94
N CYS A 118 -12.94 -11.37 6.83
CA CYS A 118 -11.68 -10.96 6.18
C CYS A 118 -10.41 -11.41 6.90
N PHE A 119 -10.47 -11.87 8.15
CA PHE A 119 -9.31 -12.44 8.84
C PHE A 119 -9.12 -13.94 8.57
N GLU A 120 -9.95 -14.56 7.74
CA GLU A 120 -9.82 -15.96 7.33
C GLU A 120 -9.49 -16.12 5.84
N ILE A 121 -9.19 -15.01 5.17
CA ILE A 121 -8.86 -14.88 3.74
C ILE A 121 -7.40 -14.44 3.63
#